data_AF-A0A0G3CHG5-F1
#
_entry.id   AF-A0A0G3CHG5-F1
#
_cell.length_a   1.000
_cell.length_b   1.000
_cell.length_c   1.000
_cell.angle_alpha   90.00
_cell.angle_beta   90.00
_cell.angle_gamma   90.00
#
_symmetry.space_group_name_H-M   'P 1'
#
loop_
_entity.id
_entity.type
_entity.pdbx_description
1 polymer ?
#
loop_
_entity_poly.entity_id
_entity_poly.type
_entity_poly.pdbx_seq_one_letter_code
_entity_poly.pdbx_strand_id
1 'polypeptide(L)'
;MVLVSKRWILDNVQMLYCSSGVLDLDDIRDFKEPEEGFETNLSHIEKLEVEKGERRETFHVLIPGGFGWAEAFPFTACLEETEEH
;
A
#
# COMPACT_ATOMS: atom_id res chain seq x y z
N MET A 1 9.41 -10.04 5.08
CA MET A 1 7.96 -9.81 4.97
C MET A 1 7.54 -9.11 6.24
N VAL A 2 6.74 -8.06 6.10
CA VAL A 2 6.27 -7.23 7.23
C VAL A 2 4.76 -7.08 7.17
N LEU A 3 4.16 -6.85 8.33
CA LEU A 3 2.74 -6.59 8.46
C LEU A 3 2.49 -5.08 8.46
N VAL A 4 1.38 -4.69 7.84
CA VAL A 4 0.92 -3.30 7.77
C VAL A 4 -0.51 -3.22 8.27
N SER A 5 -0.85 -2.16 8.98
CA SER A 5 -2.22 -1.97 9.45
C SER A 5 -3.12 -1.47 8.33
N LYS A 6 -4.43 -1.54 8.53
CA LYS A 6 -5.40 -0.90 7.64
C LYS A 6 -5.07 0.58 7.45
N ARG A 7 -4.78 1.27 8.56
CA ARG A 7 -4.44 2.70 8.55
C ARG A 7 -3.20 2.98 7.71
N TRP A 8 -2.20 2.13 7.83
CA TRP A 8 -0.96 2.24 7.05
C TRP A 8 -1.23 2.14 5.55
N ILE A 9 -2.08 1.21 5.11
CA ILE A 9 -2.46 1.09 3.69
C ILE A 9 -3.12 2.39 3.22
N LEU A 10 -4.11 2.89 3.98
CA LEU A 10 -4.85 4.11 3.61
C LEU A 10 -3.98 5.37 3.56
N ASP A 11 -2.94 5.45 4.39
CA ASP A 11 -2.05 6.61 4.45
C ASP A 11 -0.94 6.57 3.39
N ASN A 12 -0.56 5.38 2.90
CA ASN A 12 0.65 5.20 2.09
C ASN A 12 0.42 4.59 0.70
N VAL A 13 -0.78 4.09 0.42
CA VAL A 13 -1.14 3.46 -0.86
C VAL A 13 -2.17 4.33 -1.55
N GLN A 14 -1.95 4.60 -2.84
CA GLN A 14 -2.88 5.33 -3.69
C GLN A 14 -3.95 4.43 -4.30
N MET A 15 -3.58 3.19 -4.65
CA MET A 15 -4.44 2.25 -5.34
C MET A 15 -4.04 0.82 -5.02
N LEU A 16 -5.05 -0.06 -4.94
CA LEU A 16 -4.86 -1.50 -4.93
C LEU A 16 -5.46 -2.10 -6.21
N TYR A 17 -4.74 -3.04 -6.81
CA TYR A 17 -5.17 -3.77 -7.99
C TYR A 17 -5.07 -5.27 -7.73
N CYS A 18 -6.18 -5.98 -7.88
CA CYS A 18 -6.25 -7.42 -7.70
C CYS A 18 -6.73 -8.10 -8.98
N SER A 19 -6.79 -9.43 -8.99
CA SER A 19 -7.30 -10.20 -10.15
C SER A 19 -8.73 -9.83 -10.56
N SER A 20 -9.51 -9.24 -9.65
CA SER A 20 -10.88 -8.79 -9.87
C SER A 20 -10.98 -7.34 -10.36
N GLY A 21 -9.84 -6.64 -10.50
CA GLY A 21 -9.77 -5.24 -10.92
C GLY A 21 -9.21 -4.31 -9.85
N VAL A 22 -9.44 -3.01 -10.04
CA VAL A 22 -9.10 -1.98 -9.05
C VAL A 22 -9.98 -2.18 -7.82
N LEU A 23 -9.34 -2.26 -6.66
CA LEU A 23 -9.99 -2.31 -5.36
C LEU A 23 -9.97 -0.90 -4.77
N ASP A 24 -11.15 -0.35 -4.49
CA ASP A 24 -11.26 0.97 -3.90
C ASP A 24 -10.69 0.95 -2.47
N LEU A 25 -9.94 1.97 -2.10
CA LEU A 25 -9.42 2.09 -0.74
C LEU A 25 -10.54 2.36 0.28
N ASP A 26 -11.69 2.88 -0.14
CA ASP A 26 -12.86 2.93 0.72
C ASP A 26 -13.38 1.52 1.05
N ASP A 27 -13.31 0.55 0.12
CA ASP A 27 -13.67 -0.85 0.41
C ASP A 27 -12.73 -1.46 1.48
N ILE A 28 -11.46 -1.01 1.54
CA ILE A 28 -10.51 -1.43 2.57
C ILE A 28 -10.97 -1.01 3.97
N ARG A 29 -11.72 0.10 4.09
CA ARG A 29 -12.24 0.57 5.38
C ARG A 29 -13.24 -0.40 5.96
N ASP A 30 -14.03 -1.04 5.12
CA ASP A 30 -15.06 -2.00 5.52
C ASP A 30 -14.50 -3.41 5.79
N PHE A 31 -13.29 -3.73 5.33
CA PHE A 31 -12.70 -5.04 5.65
C PHE A 31 -12.42 -5.20 7.14
N LYS A 32 -12.68 -6.41 7.64
CA LYS A 32 -12.19 -6.79 8.96
C LYS A 32 -10.66 -6.91 8.88
N GLU A 33 -9.97 -6.01 9.58
CA GLU A 33 -8.51 -6.07 9.71
C GLU A 33 -8.13 -7.37 10.45
N PRO A 34 -7.18 -8.15 9.92
CA PRO A 34 -6.63 -9.29 10.65
C PRO A 34 -6.00 -8.82 11.96
N GLU A 35 -6.01 -9.67 13.00
CA GLU A 35 -5.50 -9.29 14.33
C GLU A 35 -4.03 -8.83 14.30
N GLU A 36 -3.24 -9.38 13.38
CA GLU A 36 -1.82 -9.05 13.19
C GLU A 36 -1.57 -8.02 12.08
N GLY A 37 -2.61 -7.60 11.33
CA GLY A 37 -2.53 -6.73 10.17
C GLY A 37 -2.44 -7.48 8.82
N PHE A 38 -2.23 -6.72 7.74
CA PHE A 38 -2.14 -7.23 6.37
C PHE A 38 -0.70 -7.59 6.03
N GLU A 39 -0.50 -8.77 5.45
CA GLU A 39 0.82 -9.23 5.02
C GLU A 39 1.28 -8.51 3.76
N THR A 40 2.57 -8.19 3.69
CA THR A 40 3.20 -7.59 2.52
C THR A 40 4.45 -8.34 2.09
N ASN A 41 4.80 -8.25 0.81
CA ASN A 41 6.08 -8.75 0.30
C ASN A 41 7.26 -7.82 0.63
N LEU A 42 7.03 -6.70 1.30
CA LEU A 42 8.08 -5.75 1.68
C LEU A 42 9.01 -6.30 2.75
N SER A 43 10.26 -5.86 2.70
CA SER A 43 11.17 -5.86 3.84
C SER A 43 10.90 -4.67 4.77
N HIS A 44 11.50 -4.69 5.96
CA HIS A 44 11.42 -3.56 6.90
C HIS A 44 11.94 -2.25 6.30
N ILE A 45 13.01 -2.31 5.49
CA ILE A 45 13.60 -1.12 4.87
C ILE A 45 12.64 -0.56 3.82
N GLU A 46 12.10 -1.40 2.95
CA GLU A 46 11.21 -0.96 1.88
C GLU A 46 9.88 -0.40 2.43
N LYS A 47 9.39 -0.92 3.56
CA LYS A 47 8.25 -0.33 4.26
C LYS A 47 8.54 1.10 4.72
N LEU A 48 9.73 1.37 5.24
CA LEU A 48 10.14 2.72 5.65
C LEU A 48 10.28 3.66 4.44
N GLU A 49 10.74 3.16 3.29
CA GLU A 49 10.80 3.95 2.04
C GLU A 49 9.39 4.35 1.57
N VAL A 50 8.41 3.46 1.70
CA VAL A 50 7.00 3.76 1.41
C VAL A 50 6.45 4.81 2.37
N GLU A 51 6.71 4.69 3.67
CA GLU A 51 6.27 5.65 4.69
C GLU A 51 6.83 7.06 4.48
N LYS A 52 8.01 7.17 3.85
CA LYS A 52 8.63 8.45 3.51
C LYS A 52 8.23 8.98 2.13
N GLY A 53 7.45 8.21 1.37
CA GLY A 53 7.12 8.52 -0.03
C GLY A 53 8.31 8.44 -0.98
N GLU A 54 9.38 7.73 -0.61
CA GLU A 54 10.61 7.55 -1.40
C GLU A 54 10.49 6.39 -2.40
N ARG A 55 9.65 5.40 -2.10
CA ARG A 55 9.47 4.22 -2.95
C ARG A 55 8.56 4.51 -4.15
N ARG A 56 9.05 4.19 -5.36
CA ARG A 56 8.29 4.28 -6.62
C ARG A 56 7.76 2.94 -7.12
N GLU A 57 8.36 1.84 -6.68
CA GLU A 57 8.00 0.50 -7.13
C GLU A 57 6.75 -0.02 -6.43
N THR A 58 5.89 -0.70 -7.20
CA THR A 58 4.72 -1.39 -6.64
C THR A 58 5.17 -2.54 -5.75
N PHE A 59 4.27 -2.93 -4.84
CA PHE A 59 4.47 -4.05 -3.94
C PHE A 59 3.16 -4.81 -3.77
N HIS A 60 3.16 -5.91 -3.02
CA HIS A 60 1.96 -6.72 -2.85
C HIS A 60 1.49 -6.70 -1.40
N VAL A 61 0.17 -6.59 -1.22
CA VAL A 61 -0.52 -6.69 0.06
C VAL A 61 -1.54 -7.83 -0.02
N LEU A 62 -1.58 -8.70 0.98
CA LEU A 62 -2.53 -9.79 1.04
C LEU A 62 -3.88 -9.30 1.57
N ILE A 63 -4.87 -9.20 0.69
CA ILE A 63 -6.23 -8.76 1.01
C ILE A 63 -7.14 -9.96 1.33
N PRO A 64 -7.77 -9.99 2.53
CA PRO A 64 -8.67 -11.07 2.94
C PRO A 64 -10.00 -11.03 2.17
N GLY A 65 -10.81 -12.09 2.25
CA GLY A 65 -12.13 -12.12 1.59
C GLY A 65 -12.11 -12.65 0.15
N GLY A 66 -11.03 -13.32 -0.25
CA GLY A 66 -10.91 -13.97 -1.55
C GLY A 66 -10.18 -13.14 -2.63
N PHE A 67 -9.76 -11.92 -2.31
CA PHE A 67 -9.00 -11.06 -3.22
C PHE A 67 -7.54 -11.48 -3.39
N GLY A 68 -6.94 -12.09 -2.35
CA GLY A 68 -5.58 -12.60 -2.42
C GLY A 68 -4.53 -11.49 -2.45
N TRP A 69 -3.40 -11.72 -3.12
CA TRP A 69 -2.36 -10.71 -3.26
C TRP A 69 -2.81 -9.62 -4.24
N ALA A 70 -2.97 -8.41 -3.72
CA ALA A 70 -3.22 -7.21 -4.51
C ALA A 70 -1.92 -6.43 -4.70
N GLU A 71 -1.69 -5.93 -5.91
CA GLU A 71 -0.64 -4.97 -6.21
C GLU A 71 -1.02 -3.60 -5.63
N ALA A 72 -0.11 -3.02 -4.86
CA ALA A 72 -0.24 -1.75 -4.18
C ALA A 72 0.67 -0.71 -4.82
N PHE A 73 0.07 0.42 -5.16
CA PHE A 73 0.74 1.58 -5.74
C PHE A 73 1.02 2.58 -4.61
N PRO A 74 2.29 2.77 -4.19
CA PRO A 74 2.60 3.69 -3.09
C PRO A 74 2.32 5.15 -3.49
N PHE A 75 2.01 5.98 -2.52
CA PHE A 75 2.16 7.43 -2.69
C PHE A 75 3.64 7.75 -2.86
N THR A 76 3.99 8.36 -3.98
CA THR A 76 5.30 8.99 -4.14
C THR A 76 5.18 10.44 -3.71
N ALA A 77 6.06 10.89 -2.81
CA ALA A 77 6.21 12.33 -2.62
C ALA A 77 6.65 12.90 -3.99
N CYS A 78 5.77 13.69 -4.63
CA CYS A 78 6.22 14.57 -5.69
C CYS A 78 7.27 15.47 -5.05
N LEU A 79 8.54 15.23 -5.37
CA LEU A 79 9.51 16.31 -5.36
C LEU A 79 8.97 17.28 -6.40
N GLU A 80 8.10 18.21 -5.99
CA GLU A 80 7.89 19.43 -6.75
C GLU A 80 9.29 19.99 -6.96
N GLU A 81 9.77 19.87 -8.19
CA GLU A 81 10.95 20.58 -8.64
C GLU A 81 10.71 22.05 -8.35
N THR A 82 11.33 22.57 -7.30
CA THR A 82 11.77 23.97 -7.28
C THR A 82 12.82 24.14 -8.39
N GLU A 83 12.41 24.03 -9.64
CA GLU A 83 13.06 24.73 -10.75
C GLU A 83 12.39 26.12 -10.83
N GLU A 84 12.75 26.98 -9.89
CA GLU A 84 12.72 28.42 -10.16
C GLU A 84 13.81 28.70 -11.20
N HIS A 85 13.42 29.00 -12.44
CA HIS A 85 14.27 29.62 -13.46
C HIS A 85 13.57 30.84 -14.06
#